data_AF-A0A3A6NCP4-F1
#
_entry.id   AF-A0A3A6NCP4-F1
#
_cell.length_a   1.000
_cell.length_b   1.000
_cell.length_c   1.000
_cell.angle_alpha   90.00
_cell.angle_beta   90.00
_cell.angle_gamma   90.00
#
_symmetry.space_group_name_H-M   'P 1'
#
loop_
_entity.id
_entity.type
_entity.pdbx_description
1 polymer ?
#
loop_
_entity_poly.entity_id
_entity_poly.type
_entity_poly.pdbx_seq_one_letter_code
_entity_poly.pdbx_strand_id
1 'polypeptide(L)'
;MALSFPGITVGLLIDLLRPYLTWDNPQKAIKQNINVLLGMVAGGGILYLIYLAARFVLDNTKGDFPVYLTVLVTSLFFGIIPYAIMSGIAVKRYRDINN
;
A
#
# COMPACT_ATOMS: atom_id res chain seq x y z
N MET A 1 -3.30 -1.02 -13.55
CA MET A 1 -2.44 -0.10 -12.75
C MET A 1 -3.15 0.46 -11.51
N ALA A 2 -4.38 0.99 -11.61
CA ALA A 2 -5.04 1.63 -10.44
C ALA A 2 -5.27 0.68 -9.25
N LEU A 3 -5.60 -0.60 -9.47
CA LEU A 3 -5.85 -1.58 -8.40
C LEU A 3 -4.58 -1.91 -7.56
N SER A 4 -3.40 -1.90 -8.18
CA SER A 4 -2.14 -2.17 -7.49
C SER A 4 -1.59 -0.95 -6.75
N PHE A 5 -2.17 0.25 -6.99
CA PHE A 5 -1.67 1.51 -6.46
C PHE A 5 -1.64 1.57 -4.92
N PRO A 6 -2.67 1.15 -4.16
CA PRO A 6 -2.61 1.09 -2.69
C PRO A 6 -1.52 0.17 -2.17
N GLY A 7 -1.36 -1.02 -2.76
CA GLY A 7 -0.36 -1.99 -2.32
C GLY A 7 1.07 -1.47 -2.50
N ILE A 8 1.33 -0.81 -3.63
CA ILE A 8 2.64 -0.21 -3.91
C ILE A 8 2.93 0.92 -2.92
N THR A 9 1.99 1.86 -2.77
CA THR A 9 2.20 3.07 -1.94
C THR A 9 2.29 2.76 -0.45
N VAL A 10 1.50 1.80 0.06
CA VAL A 10 1.62 1.37 1.46
C VAL A 10 2.93 0.62 1.72
N GLY A 11 3.40 -0.21 0.78
CA GLY A 11 4.69 -0.88 0.89
C GLY A 11 5.85 0.13 0.94
N LEU A 12 5.86 1.10 0.02
CA LEU A 12 6.88 2.17 0.01
C LEU A 12 6.84 3.02 1.29
N LEU A 13 5.65 3.32 1.81
CA LEU A 13 5.52 4.03 3.08
C LEU A 13 6.12 3.22 4.24
N ILE A 14 5.87 1.90 4.30
CA ILE A 14 6.45 1.02 5.32
C ILE A 14 7.98 1.01 5.22
N ASP A 15 8.52 0.89 4.01
CA ASP A 15 9.97 0.93 3.79
C ASP A 15 10.60 2.25 4.25
N LEU A 16 9.93 3.38 4.00
CA LEU A 16 10.38 4.70 4.43
C LEU A 16 10.32 4.87 5.97
N LEU A 17 9.27 4.35 6.60
CA LEU A 17 9.09 4.44 8.05
C LEU A 17 10.07 3.53 8.80
N ARG A 18 10.37 2.36 8.24
CA ARG A 18 11.23 1.32 8.83
C ARG A 18 12.42 0.99 7.90
N PRO A 19 13.34 1.93 7.66
CA PRO A 19 14.45 1.72 6.74
C PRO A 19 15.39 0.63 7.29
N TYR A 20 15.59 -0.43 6.52
CA TYR A 20 16.61 -1.46 6.78
C TYR A 20 17.70 -1.34 5.73
N LEU A 21 18.81 -0.71 6.09
CA LEU A 21 19.90 -0.38 5.16
C LEU A 21 21.14 -1.27 5.38
N THR A 22 21.28 -1.84 6.57
CA THR A 22 22.38 -2.75 6.91
C THR A 22 21.87 -4.18 6.85
N TRP A 23 22.49 -4.98 5.97
CA TRP A 23 22.18 -6.39 5.79
C TRP A 23 23.46 -7.22 5.87
N ASP A 24 23.40 -8.33 6.61
CA ASP A 24 24.56 -9.22 6.78
C ASP A 24 24.97 -9.89 5.46
N ASN A 25 23.99 -10.14 4.58
CA ASN A 25 24.20 -10.69 3.26
C ASN A 25 23.09 -10.21 2.30
N PRO A 26 23.34 -10.20 0.99
CA PRO A 26 22.36 -9.71 0.00
C PRO A 26 21.08 -10.56 -0.06
N GLN A 27 21.15 -11.85 0.29
CA GLN A 27 19.97 -12.71 0.27
C GLN A 27 18.97 -12.33 1.36
N LYS A 28 19.44 -11.84 2.51
CA LYS A 28 18.60 -11.40 3.63
C LYS A 28 17.73 -10.21 3.25
N ALA A 29 18.29 -9.27 2.48
CA ALA A 29 17.57 -8.10 1.97
C ALA A 29 16.37 -8.46 1.06
N ILE A 30 16.46 -9.59 0.34
CA ILE A 30 15.41 -10.02 -0.59
C ILE A 30 14.44 -11.01 0.07
N LYS A 31 14.96 -12.04 0.74
CA LYS A 31 14.17 -13.19 1.20
C LYS A 31 13.67 -13.08 2.64
N GLN A 32 14.28 -12.23 3.46
CA GLN A 32 14.00 -12.13 4.90
C GLN A 32 13.64 -10.70 5.31
N ASN A 33 13.27 -9.84 4.36
CA ASN A 33 12.85 -8.48 4.67
C ASN A 33 11.44 -8.48 5.26
N ILE A 34 11.36 -8.27 6.58
CA ILE A 34 10.09 -8.20 7.32
C ILE A 34 9.20 -7.06 6.82
N ASN A 35 9.74 -5.99 6.23
CA ASN A 35 8.93 -4.93 5.64
C ASN A 35 8.09 -5.46 4.47
N VAL A 36 8.58 -6.47 3.73
CA VAL A 36 7.80 -7.12 2.67
C VAL A 36 6.58 -7.83 3.26
N LEU A 37 6.75 -8.57 4.37
CA LEU A 37 5.62 -9.21 5.05
C LEU A 37 4.62 -8.18 5.57
N LEU A 38 5.09 -7.08 6.16
CA LEU A 38 4.24 -5.98 6.61
C LEU A 38 3.48 -5.35 5.43
N GLY A 39 4.16 -5.13 4.30
CA GLY A 39 3.56 -4.65 3.06
C GLY A 39 2.50 -5.59 2.50
N MET A 40 2.73 -6.90 2.57
CA MET A 40 1.75 -7.92 2.17
C MET A 40 0.51 -7.90 3.08
N VAL A 41 0.70 -7.83 4.40
CA VAL A 41 -0.43 -7.78 5.36
C VAL A 41 -1.22 -6.48 5.18
N ALA A 42 -0.54 -5.34 5.09
CA ALA A 42 -1.20 -4.04 4.90
C ALA A 42 -1.91 -3.96 3.54
N GLY A 43 -1.22 -4.35 2.46
CA GLY A 43 -1.78 -4.36 1.10
C GLY A 43 -2.95 -5.34 0.98
N GLY A 44 -2.83 -6.55 1.55
CA GLY A 44 -3.91 -7.53 1.60
C GLY A 44 -5.12 -7.04 2.40
N GLY A 45 -4.89 -6.37 3.54
CA GLY A 45 -5.94 -5.73 4.32
C GLY A 45 -6.69 -4.65 3.52
N ILE A 46 -5.97 -3.78 2.80
CA ILE A 46 -6.59 -2.77 1.93
C ILE A 46 -7.40 -3.42 0.80
N LEU A 47 -6.85 -4.44 0.14
CA LEU A 47 -7.58 -5.17 -0.91
C LEU A 47 -8.85 -5.84 -0.36
N TYR A 48 -8.80 -6.36 0.86
CA TYR A 48 -9.97 -6.91 1.54
C TYR A 48 -11.04 -5.83 1.80
N LEU A 49 -10.65 -4.62 2.23
CA LEU A 49 -11.59 -3.50 2.41
C LEU A 49 -12.21 -3.06 1.08
N ILE A 50 -11.42 -3.00 0.00
CA ILE A 50 -11.92 -2.71 -1.36
C ILE A 50 -12.93 -3.79 -1.80
N TYR A 51 -12.63 -5.06 -1.53
CA TYR A 51 -13.54 -6.17 -1.79
C TYR A 51 -14.85 -6.03 -1.00
N LEU A 52 -14.82 -5.70 0.29
CA LEU A 52 -16.03 -5.49 1.09
C LEU A 52 -16.89 -4.35 0.54
N ALA A 53 -16.27 -3.24 0.14
CA ALA A 53 -16.98 -2.11 -0.47
C ALA A 53 -17.62 -2.50 -1.82
N ALA A 54 -16.88 -3.20 -2.68
CA ALA A 54 -17.39 -3.69 -3.95
C ALA A 54 -18.53 -4.70 -3.74
N ARG A 55 -18.42 -5.59 -2.76
CA ARG A 55 -19.44 -6.58 -2.42
C ARG A 55 -20.73 -5.92 -1.92
N PHE A 56 -20.60 -4.93 -1.04
CA PHE A 56 -21.74 -4.13 -0.56
C PHE A 56 -22.50 -3.48 -1.72
N VAL A 57 -21.78 -2.88 -2.68
CA VAL A 57 -22.41 -2.25 -3.85
C VAL A 57 -23.05 -3.28 -4.78
N LEU A 58 -22.42 -4.44 -4.98
CA LEU A 58 -22.98 -5.54 -5.77
C LEU A 58 -24.32 -6.02 -5.18
N ASP A 59 -24.39 -6.21 -3.86
CA ASP A 59 -25.60 -6.68 -3.18
C ASP A 59 -26.78 -5.68 -3.27
N ASN A 60 -26.48 -4.38 -3.33
CA ASN A 60 -27.50 -3.31 -3.37
C ASN A 60 -27.92 -2.89 -4.80
N THR A 61 -27.01 -2.95 -5.77
CA THR A 61 -27.27 -2.45 -7.14
C THR A 61 -27.48 -3.55 -8.16
N LYS A 62 -26.88 -4.73 -7.94
CA LYS A 62 -26.81 -5.85 -8.91
C LYS A 62 -26.29 -5.46 -10.30
N GLY A 63 -25.63 -4.31 -10.43
CA GLY A 63 -25.06 -3.81 -11.67
C GLY A 63 -23.54 -3.84 -11.64
N ASP A 64 -22.92 -4.23 -12.76
CA ASP A 64 -21.46 -4.35 -12.85
C ASP A 64 -20.76 -2.98 -12.82
N PHE A 65 -21.37 -1.97 -13.45
CA PHE A 65 -20.78 -0.64 -13.56
C PHE A 65 -20.53 0.03 -12.20
N PRO A 66 -21.51 0.10 -11.27
CA PRO A 66 -21.29 0.59 -9.91
C PRO A 66 -20.16 -0.14 -9.17
N VAL A 67 -20.02 -1.46 -9.38
CA VAL A 67 -18.97 -2.26 -8.75
C VAL A 67 -17.60 -1.85 -9.28
N TYR A 68 -17.42 -1.75 -10.59
CA TYR A 68 -16.16 -1.29 -11.18
C TYR A 68 -15.79 0.13 -10.76
N LEU A 69 -16.77 1.03 -10.72
CA LEU A 69 -16.57 2.40 -10.24
C LEU A 69 -16.13 2.42 -8.77
N THR A 70 -16.75 1.58 -7.94
CA THR A 70 -16.41 1.46 -6.51
C THR A 70 -14.98 0.97 -6.33
N VAL A 71 -14.56 -0.07 -7.04
CA VAL A 71 -13.18 -0.58 -7.01
C VAL A 71 -12.19 0.50 -7.43
N LEU A 72 -12.48 1.24 -8.50
CA LEU A 72 -11.62 2.32 -8.97
C LEU A 72 -11.46 3.43 -7.91
N VAL A 73 -12.58 3.96 -7.40
CA VAL A 73 -12.58 5.08 -6.45
C VAL A 73 -11.90 4.69 -5.14
N THR A 74 -12.25 3.53 -4.58
CA THR A 74 -11.65 3.06 -3.32
C THR A 74 -10.16 2.76 -3.47
N SER A 75 -9.72 2.19 -4.60
CA SER A 75 -8.30 1.98 -4.86
C SER A 75 -7.52 3.29 -5.01
N LEU A 76 -8.10 4.31 -5.65
CA LEU A 76 -7.46 5.62 -5.70
C LEU A 76 -7.38 6.26 -4.31
N PHE A 77 -8.48 6.23 -3.55
CA PHE A 77 -8.53 6.76 -2.19
C PHE A 77 -7.47 6.12 -1.27
N PHE A 78 -7.41 4.79 -1.22
CA PHE A 78 -6.45 4.07 -0.37
C PHE A 78 -5.00 4.19 -0.85
N GLY A 79 -4.74 4.52 -2.13
CA GLY A 79 -3.38 4.77 -2.60
C GLY A 79 -2.92 6.22 -2.43
N ILE A 80 -3.82 7.20 -2.55
CA ILE A 80 -3.48 8.62 -2.39
C ILE A 80 -3.05 8.92 -0.95
N ILE A 81 -3.71 8.33 0.05
CA ILE A 81 -3.39 8.56 1.48
C ILE A 81 -1.92 8.22 1.81
N PRO A 82 -1.46 6.96 1.64
CA PRO A 82 -0.07 6.60 1.93
C PRO A 82 0.92 7.36 1.04
N TYR A 83 0.57 7.65 -0.21
CA TYR A 83 1.40 8.48 -1.08
C TYR A 83 1.60 9.90 -0.54
N ALA A 84 0.53 10.55 -0.09
CA ALA A 84 0.58 11.90 0.47
C ALA A 84 1.37 11.96 1.79
N ILE A 85 1.21 10.95 2.65
CA ILE A 85 1.99 10.84 3.88
C ILE A 85 3.47 10.67 3.53
N MET A 86 3.78 9.72 2.64
CA MET A 86 5.13 9.41 2.21
C MET A 86 5.83 10.64 1.63
N SER A 87 5.18 11.37 0.72
CA SER A 87 5.77 12.56 0.09
C SER A 87 6.01 13.70 1.09
N GLY A 88 5.13 13.86 2.09
CA GLY A 88 5.31 14.85 3.16
C GLY A 88 6.48 14.56 4.09
N ILE A 89 6.78 13.29 4.37
CA ILE A 89 7.85 12.91 5.32
C ILE A 89 9.17 12.52 4.64
N ALA A 90 9.16 12.20 3.34
CA ALA A 90 10.30 11.62 2.63
C ALA A 90 11.58 12.45 2.77
N VAL A 91 11.52 13.75 2.47
CA VAL A 91 12.72 14.61 2.49
C VAL A 91 13.37 14.64 3.88
N LYS A 92 12.56 14.80 4.93
CA LYS A 92 13.05 14.80 6.30
C LYS A 92 13.65 13.44 6.66
N ARG A 93 12.92 12.36 6.36
CA ARG A 93 13.34 11.01 6.73
C ARG A 93 14.63 10.58 6.04
N TYR A 94 14.82 10.93 4.76
CA TYR A 94 16.06 10.65 4.04
C TYR A 94 17.26 11.42 4.61
N ARG A 95 17.05 12.63 5.14
CA ARG A 95 18.14 13.35 5.84
C ARG A 95 18.50 12.69 7.16
N ASP A 96 17.51 12.28 7.94
CA ASP A 96 17.71 11.61 9.23
C ASP A 96 18.35 10.22 9.10
N ILE A 97 18.28 9.60 7.92
CA ILE A 97 18.92 8.31 7.63
C ILE A 97 20.43 8.46 7.37
N ASN A 98 20.86 9.61 6.84
CA ASN A 98 22.24 9.84 6.42
C ASN A 98 23.10 10.57 7.46
N ASN A 99 22.50 10.98 8.58
CA ASN A 99 23.16 11.62 9.73
C ASN A 99 23.24 10.63 10.89
#